data_AF-A0A7C3HHK0-F1
#
_entry.id   AF-A0A7C3HHK0-F1
#
_cell.length_a   1.000
_cell.length_b   1.000
_cell.length_c   1.000
_cell.angle_alpha   90.00
_cell.angle_beta   90.00
_cell.angle_gamma   90.00
#
_symmetry.space_group_name_H-M   'P 1'
#
loop_
_entity.id
_entity.type
_entity.pdbx_description
1 polymer ?
#
loop_
_entity_poly.entity_id
_entity_poly.type
_entity_poly.pdbx_seq_one_letter_code
_entity_poly.pdbx_strand_id
1 'polypeptide(L)'
;MQEREFDFSDRDFNKVRQFVLNETGITLSEGKKNMVYGRLSRRLRQLGLNSFTKYIDLASEEKSEERGNFINAITTNLTSFFREEHHFEYLKNVV
;
A
#
# COMPACT_ATOMS: atom_id res chain seq x y z
N MET A 1 -7.06 20.65 12.93
CA MET A 1 -6.00 19.71 12.52
C MET A 1 -6.40 18.35 13.03
N GLN A 2 -6.58 17.34 12.17
CA GLN A 2 -6.90 15.99 12.66
C GLN A 2 -5.66 15.45 13.37
N GLU A 3 -5.82 15.13 14.65
CA GLU A 3 -4.77 14.53 15.47
C GLU A 3 -4.48 13.13 14.92
N ARG A 4 -3.23 12.86 14.54
CA ARG A 4 -2.83 11.54 14.05
C ARG A 4 -2.69 10.60 15.24
N GLU A 5 -3.48 9.53 15.23
CA GLU A 5 -3.45 8.44 16.23
C GLU A 5 -2.05 7.82 16.43
N PHE A 6 -1.27 7.69 15.36
CA PHE A 6 0.07 7.13 15.39
C PHE A 6 1.08 8.13 14.81
N ASP A 7 2.29 8.17 15.37
CA ASP A 7 3.38 8.93 14.77
C ASP A 7 3.80 8.29 13.43
N PHE A 8 3.89 9.11 12.39
CA PHE A 8 4.28 8.68 11.06
C PHE A 8 5.20 9.72 10.43
N SER A 9 6.48 9.56 10.76
CA SER A 9 7.56 10.46 10.36
C SER A 9 7.86 10.37 8.86
N ASP A 10 8.58 11.36 8.33
CA ASP A 10 9.12 11.29 6.96
C ASP A 10 10.09 10.12 6.78
N ARG A 11 10.83 9.76 7.84
CA ARG A 11 11.72 8.60 7.84
C ARG A 11 10.95 7.30 7.63
N ASP A 12 9.86 7.11 8.36
CA ASP A 12 9.01 5.91 8.21
C ASP A 12 8.37 5.87 6.82
N PHE A 13 7.90 7.03 6.33
CA PHE A 13 7.36 7.11 4.99
C PHE A 13 8.40 6.75 3.92
N ASN A 14 9.63 7.24 4.04
CA ASN A 14 10.72 6.87 3.12
C ASN A 14 11.06 5.38 3.16
N LYS A 15 11.06 4.76 4.35
CA LYS A 15 11.20 3.29 4.46
C LYS A 15 10.08 2.56 3.71
N VAL A 16 8.82 3.00 3.88
CA VAL A 16 7.68 2.44 3.14
C VAL A 16 7.88 2.60 1.63
N ARG A 17 8.29 3.79 1.16
CA ARG A 17 8.54 4.04 -0.28
C ARG A 17 9.57 3.08 -0.85
N GLN A 18 10.70 2.91 -0.16
CA GLN A 18 11.77 2.03 -0.62
C GLN A 18 11.35 0.57 -0.61
N PHE A 19 10.66 0.13 0.44
CA PHE A 19 10.19 -1.24 0.55
C PHE A 19 9.18 -1.57 -0.56
N VAL A 20 8.16 -0.72 -0.76
CA VAL A 20 7.15 -0.90 -1.81
C VAL A 20 7.79 -0.91 -3.20
N LEU A 21 8.76 -0.02 -3.44
CA LEU A 21 9.49 0.03 -4.72
C LEU A 21 10.22 -1.28 -4.98
N ASN A 22 10.96 -1.80 -3.98
CA ASN A 22 11.73 -3.03 -4.13
C ASN A 22 10.83 -4.26 -4.33
N GLU A 23 9.70 -4.33 -3.64
CA GLU A 23 8.81 -5.49 -3.66
C GLU A 23 7.87 -5.53 -4.88
N THR A 24 7.49 -4.36 -5.41
CA THR A 24 6.39 -4.28 -6.41
C THR A 24 6.72 -3.44 -7.64
N GLY A 25 7.80 -2.65 -7.61
CA GLY A 25 8.08 -1.63 -8.63
C GLY A 25 7.19 -0.38 -8.54
N ILE A 26 6.25 -0.30 -7.59
CA ILE A 26 5.37 0.86 -7.45
C ILE A 26 6.13 2.02 -6.80
N THR A 27 6.17 3.16 -7.49
CA THR A 27 6.70 4.41 -6.92
C THR A 27 5.58 5.16 -6.20
N LEU A 28 5.73 5.35 -4.89
CA LEU A 28 4.86 6.23 -4.11
C LEU A 28 5.40 7.65 -4.15
N SER A 29 4.56 8.60 -4.59
CA SER A 29 4.89 10.03 -4.54
C SER A 29 4.61 10.63 -3.16
N GLU A 30 5.23 11.76 -2.84
CA GLU A 30 5.06 12.46 -1.55
C GLU A 30 3.58 12.76 -1.22
N GLY A 31 2.78 13.12 -2.23
CA GLY A 31 1.35 13.38 -2.08
C GLY A 31 0.53 12.16 -1.60
N LYS A 32 1.09 10.95 -1.61
CA LYS A 32 0.44 9.73 -1.14
C LYS A 32 0.66 9.45 0.36
N LYS A 33 1.41 10.27 1.09
CA LYS A 33 1.73 10.03 2.51
C LYS A 33 0.48 9.82 3.38
N ASN A 34 -0.57 10.62 3.20
CA ASN A 34 -1.82 10.47 3.95
C ASN A 34 -2.58 9.18 3.59
N MET A 35 -2.55 8.76 2.31
CA MET A 35 -3.14 7.50 1.88
C MET A 35 -2.42 6.32 2.55
N VAL A 36 -1.09 6.33 2.51
CA VAL A 36 -0.25 5.30 3.15
C VAL A 36 -0.54 5.22 4.64
N TYR A 37 -0.57 6.37 5.33
CA TYR A 37 -0.95 6.45 6.73
C TYR A 37 -2.30 5.77 6.98
N GLY A 38 -3.36 6.18 6.29
CA GLY A 38 -4.71 5.65 6.51
C GLY A 38 -4.81 4.14 6.29
N ARG A 39 -4.10 3.60 5.29
CA ARG A 39 -4.13 2.17 4.96
C ARG A 39 -3.32 1.33 5.95
N LEU A 40 -2.12 1.77 6.32
CA LEU A 40 -1.28 1.04 7.26
C LEU A 40 -1.73 1.21 8.73
N SER A 41 -2.31 2.34 9.12
CA SER A 41 -2.91 2.49 10.46
C SER A 41 -4.01 1.47 10.74
N ARG A 42 -4.71 0.99 9.71
CA ARG A 42 -5.66 -0.14 9.86
C ARG A 42 -4.94 -1.44 10.24
N ARG A 43 -3.78 -1.71 9.64
CA ARG A 43 -2.93 -2.87 9.97
C ARG A 43 -2.37 -2.78 11.37
N LEU A 44 -1.87 -1.60 11.78
CA LEU A 44 -1.38 -1.36 13.14
C LEU A 44 -2.46 -1.71 14.18
N ARG A 45 -3.70 -1.25 13.99
CA ARG A 45 -4.82 -1.58 14.88
C ARG A 45 -5.13 -3.08 14.93
N GLN A 46 -5.11 -3.76 13.78
CA GLN A 46 -5.36 -5.21 13.72
C GLN A 46 -4.31 -6.02 14.48
N LEU A 47 -3.07 -5.54 14.53
CA LEU A 47 -1.95 -6.18 15.22
C LEU A 47 -1.72 -5.67 16.65
N GLY A 48 -2.50 -4.67 17.10
CA GLY A 48 -2.26 -4.00 18.39
C GLY A 48 -0.94 -3.23 18.47
N LEU A 49 -0.35 -2.86 17.33
CA LEU A 49 0.90 -2.11 17.26
C LEU A 49 0.63 -0.60 17.36
N ASN A 50 1.51 0.11 18.06
CA ASN A 50 1.43 1.57 18.26
C ASN A 50 2.54 2.35 17.53
N SER A 51 3.34 1.68 16.69
CA SER A 51 4.48 2.28 16.01
C SER A 51 4.56 1.81 14.57
N PHE A 52 4.61 2.78 13.65
CA PHE A 52 4.85 2.52 12.23
C PHE A 52 6.20 1.86 12.00
N THR A 53 7.26 2.33 12.69
CA THR A 53 8.58 1.73 12.58
C THR A 53 8.54 0.24 12.90
N LYS A 54 7.92 -0.16 14.04
CA LYS A 54 7.78 -1.58 14.41
C LYS A 54 7.03 -2.39 13.36
N TYR A 55 5.95 -1.82 12.80
CA TYR A 55 5.19 -2.51 11.78
C TYR A 55 5.96 -2.68 10.46
N ILE A 56 6.68 -1.64 10.02
CA ILE A 56 7.51 -1.69 8.82
C ILE A 56 8.63 -2.72 8.99
N ASP A 57 9.29 -2.73 10.14
CA ASP A 57 10.37 -3.66 10.41
C ASP A 57 9.83 -5.12 10.40
N LEU A 58 8.68 -5.39 11.05
CA LEU A 58 7.99 -6.68 11.00
C LEU A 58 7.60 -7.10 9.57
N ALA A 59 7.08 -6.19 8.76
CA ALA A 59 6.66 -6.48 7.39
C ALA A 59 7.85 -6.66 6.44
N SER A 60 9.04 -6.14 6.79
CA SER A 60 10.26 -6.25 5.99
C SER A 60 11.00 -7.57 6.23
N GLU A 61 10.64 -8.34 7.26
CA GLU A 61 11.21 -9.66 7.51
C GLU A 61 10.77 -10.67 6.42
N GLU A 62 11.73 -11.42 5.87
CA GLU A 62 11.50 -12.20 4.65
C GLU A 62 10.41 -13.26 4.78
N LYS A 63 10.30 -13.88 5.96
CA LYS A 63 9.34 -14.95 6.27
C LYS A 63 8.09 -14.45 7.00
N SER A 64 7.92 -13.14 7.14
CA SER A 64 6.77 -12.56 7.84
C SER A 64 5.51 -12.64 6.99
N GLU A 65 4.43 -13.19 7.56
CA GLU A 65 3.11 -13.18 6.93
C GLU A 65 2.60 -11.74 6.70
N GLU A 66 3.08 -10.77 7.49
CA GLU A 66 2.71 -9.37 7.35
C GLU A 66 3.28 -8.71 6.10
N ARG A 67 4.30 -9.29 5.46
CA ARG A 67 4.84 -8.80 4.19
C ARG A 67 3.74 -8.72 3.12
N GLY A 68 2.99 -9.81 2.94
CA GLY A 68 1.88 -9.87 1.97
C GLY A 68 0.76 -8.89 2.32
N ASN A 69 0.40 -8.80 3.60
CA ASN A 69 -0.64 -7.88 4.07
C ASN A 69 -0.26 -6.41 3.88
N PHE A 70 1.00 -6.07 4.10
CA PHE A 70 1.55 -4.75 3.87
C PHE A 70 1.42 -4.36 2.39
N ILE A 71 1.87 -5.23 1.48
CA ILE A 71 1.80 -4.98 0.04
C ILE A 71 0.35 -4.83 -0.43
N ASN A 72 -0.54 -5.72 0.00
CA ASN A 72 -1.98 -5.63 -0.30
C ASN A 72 -2.62 -4.34 0.21
N ALA A 73 -2.19 -3.85 1.38
CA ALA A 73 -2.66 -2.57 1.89
C ALA A 73 -2.21 -1.40 1.00
N ILE A 74 -1.04 -1.45 0.37
CA ILE A 74 -0.52 -0.33 -0.43
C ILE A 74 -0.97 -0.39 -1.90
N THR A 75 -1.21 -1.57 -2.47
CA THR A 75 -1.64 -1.71 -3.86
C THR A 75 -3.02 -1.08 -4.11
N THR A 76 -3.30 -0.72 -5.36
CA THR A 76 -4.61 -0.17 -5.76
C THR A 76 -5.25 -1.10 -6.75
N ASN A 77 -6.18 -1.92 -6.27
CA ASN A 77 -6.91 -2.90 -7.07
C ASN A 77 -8.23 -2.34 -7.61
N LEU A 78 -8.21 -1.11 -8.14
CA LEU A 78 -9.41 -0.47 -8.72
C LEU A 78 -9.73 -1.12 -10.07
N THR A 79 -10.88 -1.77 -10.15
CA THR A 79 -11.36 -2.44 -11.37
C THR A 79 -12.88 -2.37 -11.47
N SER A 80 -13.41 -2.63 -12.66
CA SER A 80 -14.84 -2.70 -12.97
C SER A 80 -15.10 -3.70 -14.10
N PHE A 81 -16.29 -4.29 -14.15
CA PHE A 81 -16.72 -5.07 -15.31
C PHE A 81 -16.72 -4.20 -16.56
N PHE A 82 -16.29 -4.79 -17.69
CA PHE A 82 -16.15 -4.09 -18.98
C PHE A 82 -15.36 -2.78 -18.92
N ARG A 83 -14.36 -2.69 -18.03
CA ARG A 83 -13.43 -1.56 -18.01
C ARG A 83 -12.78 -1.41 -19.40
N GLU A 84 -12.83 -0.20 -19.96
CA GLU A 84 -12.34 0.08 -21.32
C GLU A 84 -13.07 -0.77 -22.38
N GLU A 85 -14.41 -0.69 -22.39
CA GLU A 85 -15.33 -1.51 -23.18
C GLU A 85 -14.96 -1.66 -24.68
N HIS A 86 -14.39 -0.63 -25.30
CA HIS A 86 -13.91 -0.65 -26.68
C HIS A 86 -12.88 -1.76 -26.97
N HIS A 87 -12.11 -2.21 -25.97
CA HIS A 87 -11.22 -3.36 -26.11
C HIS A 87 -11.99 -4.68 -26.33
N PHE A 88 -13.17 -4.82 -25.72
CA PHE A 88 -14.02 -6.01 -25.88
C PHE A 88 -14.69 -6.02 -27.26
N GLU A 89 -15.11 -4.85 -27.74
CA GLU A 89 -15.62 -4.71 -29.11
C GLU A 89 -14.55 -5.06 -30.15
N TYR A 90 -13.30 -4.64 -29.94
CA TYR A 90 -12.19 -5.03 -30.80
C TYR A 90 -11.94 -6.55 -30.78
N LEU A 91 -11.87 -7.15 -29.59
CA LEU A 91 -11.67 -8.58 -29.42
C LEU A 91 -12.74 -9.42 -30.12
N LYS A 92 -14.01 -8.95 -30.13
CA LYS A 92 -15.13 -9.64 -30.76
C LYS A 92 -15.13 -9.53 -32.29
N ASN A 93 -14.72 -8.39 -32.83
CA ASN A 93 -14.94 -8.05 -34.24
C ASN A 93 -13.67 -8.09 -35.11
N VAL A 94 -12.47 -8.16 -34.52
CA VAL A 94 -11.19 -8.07 -35.24
C VAL A 94 -10.25 -9.25 -35.03
N VAL A 95 -10.20 -9.82 -33.82
CA VAL A 95 -9.40 -11.03 -33.51
C VAL A 95 -10.17 -12.27 -33.97
#